data_AF-A0A9P1JHD3-F1
#
_entry.id   AF-A0A9P1JHD3-F1
#
_cell.length_a   1.000
_cell.length_b   1.000
_cell.length_c   1.000
_cell.angle_alpha   90.00
_cell.angle_beta   90.00
_cell.angle_gamma   90.00
#
_symmetry.space_group_name_H-M   'P 1'
#
loop_
_entity.id
_entity.type
_entity.pdbx_description
1 polymer ?
#
loop_
_entity_poly.entity_id
_entity_poly.type
_entity_poly.pdbx_seq_one_letter_code
_entity_poly.pdbx_strand_id
1 'polypeptide(L)'
;MNHSKNAEEFDDTEEWLRQFYEDPYAWYDETLPIDLYETSRQYIIEADLTALKPVQSMTVTLSGLEFMLSVKTLERTLNKQMMLPFYLNDKHILTDFTNHILTVSMNKEPNETPASFSFQFPL
;
A
#
# COMPACT_ATOMS: atom_id res chain seq x y z
N MET A 1 26.66 -6.22 -44.77
CA MET A 1 25.25 -5.79 -44.90
C MET A 1 24.41 -7.04 -44.65
N ASN A 2 23.57 -7.19 -43.62
CA ASN A 2 22.96 -6.22 -42.70
C ASN A 2 22.72 -6.92 -41.35
N HIS A 3 23.17 -6.28 -40.26
CA HIS A 3 22.58 -6.45 -38.94
C HIS A 3 21.34 -5.55 -38.89
N SER A 4 20.14 -6.12 -38.78
CA SER A 4 18.98 -5.41 -38.23
C SER A 4 17.88 -6.43 -37.94
N LYS A 5 17.86 -6.98 -36.72
CA LYS A 5 16.74 -7.81 -36.24
C LYS A 5 16.55 -7.80 -34.72
N ASN A 6 17.00 -6.75 -34.04
CA ASN A 6 16.95 -6.64 -32.57
C ASN A 6 16.29 -5.32 -32.08
N ALA A 7 15.66 -4.53 -32.95
CA ALA A 7 15.11 -3.22 -32.57
C ALA A 7 13.64 -3.27 -32.13
N GLU A 8 12.89 -4.31 -32.52
CA GLU A 8 11.44 -4.41 -32.22
C GLU A 8 11.14 -5.10 -30.88
N GLU A 9 12.09 -5.86 -30.32
CA GLU A 9 11.90 -6.63 -29.07
C GLU A 9 12.02 -5.76 -27.80
N PHE A 10 12.64 -4.59 -27.92
CA PHE A 10 12.81 -3.63 -26.81
C PHE A 10 11.61 -2.68 -26.63
N ASP A 11 10.80 -2.49 -27.67
CA ASP A 11 9.66 -1.55 -27.64
C ASP A 11 8.57 -2.04 -26.68
N ASP A 12 8.23 -3.33 -26.75
CA ASP A 12 7.29 -3.98 -25.82
C ASP A 12 7.80 -3.97 -24.37
N THR A 13 9.12 -4.07 -24.18
CA THR A 13 9.73 -4.05 -22.84
C THR A 13 9.71 -2.64 -22.25
N GLU A 14 9.99 -1.61 -23.06
CA GLU A 14 9.90 -0.21 -22.64
C GLU A 14 8.46 0.22 -22.36
N GLU A 15 7.49 -0.20 -23.18
CA GLU A 15 6.06 0.05 -22.93
C GLU A 15 5.57 -0.63 -21.65
N TRP A 16 6.04 -1.86 -21.37
CA TRP A 16 5.73 -2.55 -20.11
C TRP A 16 6.38 -1.86 -18.90
N LEU A 17 7.64 -1.41 -19.01
CA LEU A 17 8.33 -0.67 -17.93
C LEU A 17 7.71 0.70 -17.67
N ARG A 18 7.20 1.39 -18.70
CA ARG A 18 6.50 2.67 -18.55
C ARG A 18 5.29 2.57 -17.65
N GLN A 19 4.58 1.45 -17.65
CA GLN A 19 3.40 1.25 -16.78
C GLN A 19 3.74 1.31 -15.30
N PHE A 20 4.97 0.92 -14.91
CA PHE A 20 5.46 1.03 -13.53
C PHE A 20 6.05 2.40 -13.23
N TYR A 21 6.71 3.02 -14.21
CA TYR A 21 7.26 4.37 -14.06
C TYR A 21 6.16 5.44 -13.94
N GLU A 22 5.05 5.24 -14.64
CA GLU A 22 3.89 6.14 -14.64
C GLU A 22 2.81 5.74 -13.63
N ASP A 23 3.06 4.71 -12.78
CA ASP A 23 2.06 4.27 -11.80
C ASP A 23 1.78 5.39 -10.79
N PRO A 24 0.59 6.02 -10.83
CA PRO A 24 0.26 7.11 -9.93
C PRO A 24 0.06 6.64 -8.48
N TYR A 25 0.06 5.31 -8.25
CA TYR A 25 -0.07 4.68 -6.94
C TYR A 25 1.25 4.14 -6.40
N ALA A 26 2.33 4.15 -7.20
CA ALA A 26 3.68 3.85 -6.73
C ALA A 26 4.24 5.05 -5.95
N TRP A 27 3.91 5.13 -4.66
CA TRP A 27 4.46 6.17 -3.79
C TRP A 27 5.88 5.78 -3.38
N TYR A 28 6.86 6.12 -4.22
CA TYR A 28 8.28 5.99 -3.89
C TYR A 28 8.69 6.98 -2.80
N ASP A 29 8.31 6.66 -1.57
CA ASP A 29 8.91 7.22 -0.38
C ASP A 29 9.93 6.24 0.17
N GLU A 30 11.21 6.56 0.00
CA GLU A 30 12.33 5.76 0.52
C GLU A 30 12.27 5.56 2.04
N THR A 31 11.52 6.40 2.78
CA THR A 31 11.50 6.35 4.24
C THR A 31 10.48 5.37 4.84
N LEU A 32 9.39 5.10 4.11
CA LEU A 32 8.36 4.13 4.47
C LEU A 32 7.65 3.70 3.19
N PRO A 33 8.16 2.68 2.48
CA PRO A 33 7.55 2.17 1.27
C PRO A 33 6.14 1.69 1.55
N ILE A 34 5.19 2.15 0.74
CA ILE A 34 3.78 1.76 0.81
C ILE A 34 3.30 1.42 -0.59
N ASP A 35 2.76 0.21 -0.74
CA ASP A 35 2.20 -0.28 -1.99
C ASP A 35 0.69 -0.45 -1.87
N LEU A 36 -0.03 -0.21 -2.97
CA LEU A 36 -1.45 -0.48 -3.10
C LEU A 36 -1.69 -1.47 -4.24
N TYR A 37 -2.26 -2.63 -3.89
CA TYR A 37 -2.61 -3.68 -4.82
C TYR A 37 -4.13 -3.81 -4.97
N GLU A 38 -4.56 -4.12 -6.18
CA GLU A 38 -5.94 -4.48 -6.49
C GLU A 38 -6.00 -5.92 -7.00
N THR A 39 -6.76 -6.76 -6.32
CA THR A 39 -7.11 -8.12 -6.78
C THR A 39 -8.57 -8.14 -7.25
N SER A 40 -9.07 -9.26 -7.76
CA SER A 40 -10.50 -9.37 -8.11
C SER A 40 -11.44 -9.25 -6.90
N ARG A 41 -10.97 -9.54 -5.68
CA ARG A 41 -11.80 -9.63 -4.46
C ARG A 41 -11.49 -8.56 -3.43
N GLN A 42 -10.27 -8.04 -3.42
CA GLN A 42 -9.75 -7.19 -2.35
C GLN A 42 -8.88 -6.07 -2.90
N TYR A 43 -8.89 -4.95 -2.21
CA TYR A 43 -7.80 -3.98 -2.22
C TYR A 43 -6.87 -4.30 -1.06
N ILE A 44 -5.56 -4.18 -1.25
CA ILE A 44 -4.55 -4.52 -0.25
C ILE A 44 -3.53 -3.40 -0.20
N ILE A 45 -3.33 -2.82 0.98
CA ILE A 45 -2.26 -1.84 1.22
C ILE A 45 -1.20 -2.55 2.04
N GLU A 46 0.06 -2.47 1.61
CA GLU A 46 1.20 -2.99 2.37
C GLU A 46 2.18 -1.87 2.70
N ALA A 47 2.71 -1.87 3.93
CA ALA A 47 3.77 -0.96 4.34
C ALA A 47 4.94 -1.75 4.92
N ASP A 48 6.15 -1.52 4.41
CA ASP A 48 7.37 -2.15 4.91
C ASP A 48 8.01 -1.30 6.01
N LEU A 49 7.91 -1.77 7.26
CA LEU A 49 8.47 -1.10 8.43
C LEU A 49 9.86 -1.64 8.82
N THR A 50 10.50 -2.45 7.98
CA THR A 50 11.78 -3.11 8.28
C THR A 50 12.88 -2.12 8.64
N ALA A 51 12.91 -0.96 7.99
CA ALA A 51 13.89 0.10 8.26
C ALA A 51 13.62 0.92 9.55
N LEU A 52 12.44 0.74 10.17
CA LEU A 52 11.97 1.56 11.30
C LEU A 52 12.06 0.84 12.65
N LYS A 53 12.80 -0.27 12.73
CA LYS A 53 12.91 -1.07 13.96
C LYS A 53 13.73 -0.35 15.04
N PRO A 54 13.32 -0.41 16.33
CA PRO A 54 12.08 -1.01 16.81
C PRO A 54 10.88 -0.06 16.68
N VAL A 55 9.75 -0.60 16.22
CA VAL A 55 8.46 0.10 16.20
C VAL A 55 7.85 0.03 17.61
N GLN A 56 7.53 1.18 18.20
CA GLN A 56 6.90 1.27 19.51
C GLN A 56 5.38 1.21 19.43
N SER A 57 4.81 1.91 18.44
CA SER A 57 3.38 1.93 18.20
C SER A 57 3.11 2.31 16.76
N MET A 58 1.99 1.82 16.25
CA MET A 58 1.50 2.12 14.92
C MET A 58 0.00 2.41 14.98
N THR A 59 -0.46 3.33 14.16
CA THR A 59 -1.88 3.68 14.06
C THR A 59 -2.25 3.82 12.59
N VAL A 60 -3.27 3.07 12.19
CA VAL A 60 -3.88 3.15 10.86
C VAL A 60 -5.21 3.84 10.99
N THR A 61 -5.45 4.88 10.19
CA THR A 61 -6.73 5.57 10.10
C THR A 61 -7.21 5.54 8.65
N LEU A 62 -8.46 5.14 8.48
CA LEU A 62 -9.13 4.97 7.20
C LEU A 62 -10.40 5.84 7.24
N SER A 63 -10.50 6.82 6.34
CA SER A 63 -11.59 7.81 6.35
C SER A 63 -11.99 8.22 4.95
N GLY A 64 -13.17 7.81 4.49
CA GLY A 64 -13.68 8.14 3.15
C GLY A 64 -12.79 7.57 2.05
N LEU A 65 -11.88 8.40 1.51
CA LEU A 65 -10.87 8.04 0.51
C LEU A 65 -9.44 8.09 1.07
N GLU A 66 -9.25 8.38 2.35
CA GLU A 66 -7.93 8.61 2.92
C GLU A 66 -7.44 7.38 3.69
N PHE A 67 -6.21 6.98 3.40
CA PHE A 67 -5.41 6.12 4.28
C PHE A 67 -4.34 6.97 4.96
N MET A 68 -4.24 6.83 6.27
CA MET A 68 -3.21 7.47 7.09
C MET A 68 -2.52 6.43 7.97
N LEU A 69 -1.20 6.44 7.95
CA LEU A 69 -0.34 5.59 8.76
C LEU A 69 0.57 6.45 9.62
N SER A 70 0.47 6.30 10.94
CA SER A 70 1.42 6.88 11.90
C SER A 70 2.26 5.78 12.53
N VAL A 71 3.57 5.89 12.42
CA VAL A 71 4.54 4.94 13.00
C VAL A 71 5.42 5.70 13.97
N LYS A 72 5.46 5.24 15.23
CA LYS A 72 6.34 5.78 16.25
C LYS A 72 7.48 4.81 16.54
N THR A 73 8.70 5.33 16.47
CA THR A 73 9.92 4.66 16.91
C THR A 73 10.48 5.39 18.13
N LEU A 74 11.63 4.92 18.65
CA LEU A 74 12.35 5.62 19.73
C LEU A 74 12.80 7.04 19.33
N GLU A 75 13.18 7.22 18.07
CA GLU A 75 13.83 8.46 17.61
C GLU A 75 12.86 9.45 16.99
N ARG A 76 11.78 8.96 16.37
CA ARG A 76 10.86 9.81 15.60
C ARG A 76 9.47 9.23 15.45
N THR A 77 8.55 10.08 15.01
CA THR A 77 7.24 9.69 14.48
C THR A 77 7.19 10.01 13.00
N LEU A 78 6.77 9.03 12.21
CA LEU A 78 6.55 9.16 10.78
C LEU A 78 5.05 9.12 10.52
N ASN A 79 4.56 10.03 9.69
CA ASN A 79 3.18 10.05 9.24
C ASN A 79 3.16 9.97 7.72
N LYS A 80 2.37 9.04 7.20
CA LYS A 80 2.09 8.88 5.77
C LYS A 80 0.60 9.01 5.55
N GLN A 81 0.25 9.67 4.46
CA GLN A 81 -1.11 9.81 4.01
C GLN A 81 -1.14 9.55 2.51
N MET A 82 -2.12 8.78 2.06
CA MET A 82 -2.39 8.59 0.65
C MET A 82 -3.89 8.68 0.38
N MET A 83 -4.23 9.12 -0.82
CA MET A 83 -5.60 9.04 -1.35
C MET A 83 -5.78 7.68 -2.02
N LEU A 84 -6.82 6.97 -1.63
CA LEU A 84 -7.23 5.71 -2.21
C LEU A 84 -8.11 5.97 -3.45
N PRO A 85 -7.98 5.15 -4.50
CA PRO A 85 -8.82 5.26 -5.70
C PRO A 85 -10.24 4.68 -5.50
N PHE A 86 -10.63 4.38 -4.27
CA PHE A 86 -11.93 3.80 -3.92
C PHE A 86 -12.39 4.27 -2.55
N TYR A 87 -13.71 4.36 -2.38
CA TYR A 87 -14.32 4.66 -1.09
C TYR A 87 -14.21 3.45 -0.16
N LEU A 88 -13.90 3.74 1.10
CA LEU A 88 -13.80 2.75 2.17
C LEU A 88 -15.15 2.35 2.76
N ASN A 89 -16.21 3.09 2.44
CA ASN A 89 -17.56 2.83 2.93
C ASN A 89 -17.96 1.38 2.60
N ASP A 90 -18.53 0.70 3.59
CA ASP A 90 -19.07 -0.65 3.48
C ASP A 90 -18.05 -1.75 3.14
N LYS A 91 -16.74 -1.48 3.25
CA LYS A 91 -15.69 -2.48 3.09
C LYS A 91 -15.36 -3.14 4.43
N HIS A 92 -15.32 -4.47 4.45
CA HIS A 92 -14.73 -5.20 5.57
C HIS A 92 -13.21 -5.09 5.50
N ILE A 93 -12.58 -4.64 6.58
CA ILE A 93 -11.16 -4.35 6.64
C ILE A 93 -10.48 -5.32 7.61
N LEU A 94 -9.42 -5.94 7.14
CA LEU A 94 -8.57 -6.86 7.88
C LEU A 94 -7.17 -6.25 7.96
N THR A 95 -6.54 -6.34 9.11
CA THR A 95 -5.17 -5.87 9.32
C THR A 95 -4.32 -6.99 9.89
N ASP A 96 -3.14 -7.19 9.32
CA ASP A 96 -2.11 -8.11 9.83
C ASP A 96 -0.77 -7.40 9.93
N PHE A 97 0.05 -7.79 10.90
CA PHE A 97 1.41 -7.31 11.02
C PHE A 97 2.37 -8.48 11.26
N THR A 98 2.98 -8.95 10.18
CA THR A 98 3.87 -10.11 10.18
C THR A 98 5.16 -9.77 9.46
N ASN A 99 6.30 -10.25 9.97
CA ASN A 99 7.62 -9.99 9.38
C ASN A 99 7.95 -8.51 9.15
N HIS A 100 7.38 -7.62 9.98
CA HIS A 100 7.51 -6.15 9.89
C HIS A 100 6.82 -5.51 8.69
N ILE A 101 5.91 -6.22 8.05
CA ILE A 101 5.04 -5.69 7.02
C ILE A 101 3.65 -5.52 7.63
N LEU A 102 3.11 -4.31 7.54
CA LEU A 102 1.70 -4.06 7.82
C LEU A 102 0.91 -4.34 6.54
N THR A 103 -0.06 -5.23 6.61
CA THR A 103 -0.99 -5.51 5.52
C THR A 103 -2.39 -5.08 5.94
N VAL A 104 -3.05 -4.26 5.12
CA VAL A 104 -4.43 -3.81 5.29
C VAL A 104 -5.24 -4.27 4.08
N SER A 105 -6.10 -5.26 4.28
CA SER A 105 -6.91 -5.86 3.22
C SER A 105 -8.37 -5.43 3.34
N MET A 106 -8.96 -5.00 2.23
CA MET A 106 -10.32 -4.48 2.17
C MET A 106 -11.12 -5.24 1.11
N ASN A 107 -12.21 -5.90 1.50
CA ASN A 107 -13.04 -6.64 0.55
C ASN A 107 -13.80 -5.69 -0.38
N LYS A 108 -13.93 -6.08 -1.65
CA LYS A 108 -14.71 -5.34 -2.65
C LYS A 108 -16.21 -5.57 -2.53
N GLU A 109 -16.61 -6.76 -2.08
CA GLU A 109 -18.01 -7.06 -1.83
C GLU A 109 -18.44 -6.56 -0.44
N PRO A 110 -19.56 -5.82 -0.36
CA PRO A 110 -20.12 -5.40 0.92
C PRO A 110 -20.75 -6.59 1.64
N ASN A 111 -20.53 -6.68 2.95
CA ASN A 111 -21.44 -7.40 3.85
C ASN A 111 -22.20 -6.36 4.69
N GLU A 112 -23.42 -6.71 5.12
CA GLU A 112 -24.48 -5.81 5.63
C GLU A 112 -24.19 -4.99 6.90
N THR A 113 -22.94 -4.81 7.34
CA THR A 113 -22.60 -4.11 8.59
C THR A 113 -21.53 -3.03 8.41
N PRO A 114 -21.83 -1.75 8.67
CA PRO A 114 -20.85 -0.67 8.61
C PRO A 114 -19.94 -0.70 9.85
N ALA A 115 -18.62 -0.78 9.66
CA ALA A 115 -17.65 -0.86 10.74
C ALA A 115 -16.79 0.42 10.83
N SER A 116 -16.98 1.19 11.89
CA SER A 116 -15.93 2.09 12.41
C SER A 116 -15.09 1.28 13.39
N PHE A 117 -13.78 1.21 13.20
CA PHE A 117 -12.89 0.45 14.08
C PHE A 117 -11.56 1.16 14.31
N SER A 118 -10.97 0.90 15.47
CA SER A 118 -9.65 1.38 15.90
C SER A 118 -8.95 0.22 16.60
N PHE A 119 -7.75 -0.16 16.15
CA PHE A 119 -6.97 -1.22 16.79
C PHE A 119 -5.68 -0.67 17.40
N GLN A 120 -5.35 -1.18 18.60
CA GLN A 120 -4.05 -1.03 19.24
C GLN A 120 -3.46 -2.42 19.43
N PHE A 121 -2.29 -2.67 18.87
CA PHE A 121 -1.57 -3.92 19.06
C PHE A 121 -0.78 -3.89 20.38
N PRO A 122 -0.86 -4.93 21.22
CA PRO A 122 0.07 -5.09 22.33
C PRO A 122 1.45 -5.49 21.79
N LEU A 123 2.50 -4.94 22.40
CA LEU A 123 3.90 -5.25 22.15
C LEU A 123 4.25 -6.69 22.51
#